data_AF-A0A4U9D3F1-F1
#
_entry.id   AF-A0A4U9D3F1-F1
#
_cell.length_a   1.000
_cell.length_b   1.000
_cell.length_c   1.000
_cell.angle_alpha   90.00
_cell.angle_beta   90.00
_cell.angle_gamma   90.00
#
_symmetry.space_group_name_H-M   'P 1'
#
loop_
_entity.id
_entity.type
_entity.pdbx_description
1 polymer ?
#
loop_
_entity_poly.entity_id
_entity_poly.type
_entity_poly.pdbx_seq_one_letter_code
_entity_poly.pdbx_strand_id
1 'polypeptide(L)'
;MPNYLRELNEQLEENLGYQLPVDFVPVRFTSWMGGDRDGNPNVTSDITRHVLLLSRWKATDLFLKDIQLLISELSMVECTDELREMAGAEGAQEPYRYLMKKLRTQLMDTQSWLEARLKGQKLPKPAGLITQNEQLWEPLYACYKSLQACGMGIIANGELLDTLRRVKSFGVPLVRIDIRQESTRHTEALGEMTRYLGIGDYESWSEADKQAFLIRELNSKRPLLPRQWEPSNETREVLDTCKVIAEAPHGSIAAYVISMAKTPSDVLAVHLLLKEAGIGFALPVAPLFETPGRPE
;
A
#
# COMPACT_ATOMS: atom_id res chain seq x y z
N MET A 1 18.37 0.31 -7.20
CA MET A 1 17.90 -0.69 -6.20
C MET A 1 18.31 -2.11 -6.57
N PRO A 2 17.98 -2.68 -7.75
CA PRO A 2 18.42 -4.04 -8.08
C PRO A 2 19.94 -4.25 -8.07
N ASN A 3 20.70 -3.29 -8.61
CA ASN A 3 22.18 -3.30 -8.57
C ASN A 3 22.70 -3.38 -7.12
N TYR A 4 22.17 -2.56 -6.21
CA TYR A 4 22.53 -2.61 -4.80
C TYR A 4 22.29 -4.00 -4.19
N LEU A 5 21.16 -4.66 -4.50
CA LEU A 5 20.90 -6.01 -3.99
C LEU A 5 21.76 -7.09 -4.66
N ARG A 6 22.27 -6.83 -5.87
CA ARG A 6 23.21 -7.71 -6.56
C ARG A 6 24.58 -7.62 -5.87
N GLU A 7 25.10 -6.40 -5.74
CA GLU A 7 26.34 -6.11 -5.01
C GLU A 7 26.28 -6.62 -3.56
N LEU A 8 25.15 -6.43 -2.86
CA LEU A 8 24.97 -6.95 -1.51
C LEU A 8 25.10 -8.48 -1.46
N ASN A 9 24.44 -9.21 -2.36
CA ASN A 9 24.54 -10.67 -2.37
C ASN A 9 25.94 -11.16 -2.77
N GLU A 10 26.59 -10.49 -3.72
CA GLU A 10 27.98 -10.79 -4.11
C GLU A 10 28.93 -10.60 -2.92
N GLN A 11 28.80 -9.51 -2.18
CA GLN A 11 29.62 -9.25 -1.00
C GLN A 11 29.33 -10.21 0.16
N LEU A 12 28.07 -10.61 0.37
CA LEU A 12 27.72 -11.62 1.39
C LEU A 12 28.29 -12.99 1.04
N GLU A 13 28.25 -13.39 -0.23
CA GLU A 13 28.82 -14.66 -0.66
C GLU A 13 30.35 -14.67 -0.54
N GLU A 14 31.01 -13.59 -0.97
CA GLU A 14 32.46 -13.44 -0.91
C GLU A 14 33.01 -13.46 0.53
N ASN A 15 32.33 -12.76 1.45
CA ASN A 15 32.84 -12.56 2.81
C ASN A 15 32.27 -13.53 3.84
N LEU A 16 31.03 -14.02 3.64
CA LEU A 16 30.30 -14.84 4.62
C LEU A 16 29.87 -16.21 4.09
N GLY A 17 30.05 -16.49 2.79
CA GLY A 17 29.80 -17.80 2.19
C GLY A 17 28.32 -18.14 1.98
N TYR A 18 27.42 -17.14 1.94
CA TYR A 18 26.01 -17.36 1.63
C TYR A 18 25.38 -16.15 0.90
N GLN A 19 24.30 -16.41 0.17
CA GLN A 19 23.46 -15.38 -0.43
C GLN A 19 22.11 -15.30 0.29
N LEU A 20 21.47 -14.13 0.25
CA LEU A 20 20.11 -13.98 0.77
C LEU A 20 19.09 -14.61 -0.18
N PRO A 21 18.01 -15.21 0.36
CA PRO A 21 16.92 -15.74 -0.45
C PRO A 21 16.33 -14.69 -1.42
N VAL A 22 15.85 -15.16 -2.58
CA VAL A 22 15.30 -14.30 -3.64
C VAL A 22 14.11 -13.47 -3.19
N ASP A 23 13.31 -14.01 -2.28
CA ASP A 23 12.14 -13.36 -1.70
C ASP A 23 12.46 -12.40 -0.55
N PHE A 24 13.72 -12.37 -0.08
CA PHE A 24 14.23 -11.43 0.90
C PHE A 24 14.71 -10.14 0.22
N VAL A 25 13.83 -9.14 0.20
CA VAL A 25 14.10 -7.81 -0.35
C VAL A 25 13.97 -6.81 0.80
N PRO A 26 15.07 -6.39 1.47
CA PRO A 26 15.01 -5.62 2.71
C PRO A 26 14.76 -4.12 2.50
N VAL A 27 14.70 -3.65 1.25
CA VAL A 27 14.50 -2.23 0.91
C VAL A 27 13.05 -1.98 0.50
N ARG A 28 12.46 -0.91 1.03
CA ARG A 28 11.14 -0.39 0.66
C ARG A 28 11.21 1.13 0.57
N PHE A 29 10.47 1.70 -0.37
CA PHE A 29 10.33 3.15 -0.52
C PHE A 29 8.93 3.59 -0.09
N THR A 30 8.87 4.67 0.67
CA THR A 30 7.62 5.36 1.04
C THR A 30 7.72 6.85 0.68
N SER A 31 6.57 7.52 0.60
CA SER A 31 6.47 8.93 0.24
C SER A 31 5.47 9.64 1.14
N TRP A 32 5.74 10.91 1.44
CA TRP A 32 4.79 11.80 2.12
C TRP A 32 3.98 12.66 1.15
N MET A 33 4.39 12.75 -0.11
CA MET A 33 3.72 13.57 -1.12
C MET A 33 2.28 13.10 -1.33
N GLY A 34 1.31 13.98 -1.09
CA GLY A 34 -0.12 13.68 -1.17
C GLY A 34 -0.70 13.00 0.07
N GLY A 35 0.11 12.72 1.10
CA GLY A 35 -0.32 12.10 2.34
C GLY A 35 -0.13 12.98 3.59
N ASP A 36 0.96 13.75 3.63
CA ASP A 36 1.22 14.73 4.67
C ASP A 36 0.36 15.99 4.49
N ARG A 37 -0.55 16.22 5.44
CA ARG A 37 -1.46 17.37 5.46
C ARG A 37 -1.28 18.23 6.71
N ASP A 38 -0.27 17.94 7.52
CA ASP A 38 0.03 18.71 8.72
C ASP A 38 0.38 20.17 8.35
N GLY A 39 -0.44 21.11 8.84
CA GLY A 39 -0.34 22.53 8.50
C GLY A 39 -0.55 22.87 7.02
N ASN A 40 -0.99 21.93 6.17
CA ASN A 40 -1.13 22.12 4.73
C ASN A 40 -2.54 21.80 4.22
N PRO A 41 -3.46 22.79 4.17
CA PRO A 41 -4.84 22.58 3.74
C PRO A 41 -4.98 22.20 2.25
N ASN A 42 -3.92 22.31 1.45
CA ASN A 42 -3.95 21.92 0.04
C ASN A 42 -3.92 20.40 -0.16
N VAL A 43 -3.54 19.62 0.87
CA VAL A 43 -3.53 18.15 0.81
C VAL A 43 -4.86 17.62 1.35
N THR A 44 -5.87 17.66 0.49
CA THR A 44 -7.20 17.12 0.80
C THR A 44 -7.27 15.61 0.63
N SER A 45 -8.30 14.99 1.18
CA SER A 45 -8.65 13.59 0.94
C SER A 45 -8.73 13.24 -0.57
N ASP A 46 -9.22 14.16 -1.41
CA ASP A 46 -9.28 13.97 -2.86
C ASP A 46 -7.90 13.96 -3.52
N ILE A 47 -6.97 14.82 -3.08
CA ILE A 47 -5.59 14.80 -3.54
C ILE A 47 -4.91 13.48 -3.16
N THR A 48 -5.11 13.00 -1.93
CA THR A 48 -4.60 11.69 -1.50
C THR A 48 -5.13 10.57 -2.40
N ARG A 49 -6.44 10.55 -2.69
CA ARG A 49 -7.04 9.57 -3.60
C ARG A 49 -6.45 9.67 -5.01
N HIS A 50 -6.23 10.87 -5.51
CA HIS A 50 -5.63 11.10 -6.83
C HIS A 50 -4.19 10.57 -6.89
N VAL A 51 -3.36 10.90 -5.90
CA VAL A 51 -1.96 10.44 -5.84
C VAL A 51 -1.86 8.93 -5.73
N LEU A 52 -2.72 8.29 -4.93
CA LEU A 52 -2.79 6.82 -4.84
C LEU A 52 -3.07 6.16 -6.20
N LEU A 53 -3.97 6.74 -6.99
CA LEU A 53 -4.27 6.24 -8.35
C LEU A 53 -3.10 6.51 -9.30
N LEU A 54 -2.48 7.69 -9.23
CA LEU A 54 -1.37 8.08 -10.09
C LEU A 54 -0.13 7.21 -9.86
N SER A 55 0.21 6.90 -8.61
CA SER A 55 1.33 6.02 -8.27
C SER A 55 1.12 4.61 -8.84
N ARG A 56 -0.09 4.07 -8.72
CA ARG A 56 -0.44 2.77 -9.33
C ARG A 56 -0.34 2.81 -10.85
N TRP A 57 -0.82 3.88 -11.48
CA TRP A 57 -0.71 4.04 -12.94
C TRP A 57 0.76 4.09 -13.36
N LYS A 58 1.60 4.81 -12.62
CA LYS A 58 3.03 4.87 -12.91
C LYS A 58 3.73 3.53 -12.67
N ALA A 59 3.31 2.77 -11.66
CA ALA A 59 3.77 1.40 -11.46
C ALA A 59 3.51 0.56 -12.70
N THR A 60 2.29 0.62 -13.27
CA THR A 60 1.96 -0.13 -14.50
C THR A 60 2.82 0.29 -15.69
N ASP A 61 3.10 1.58 -15.89
CA ASP A 61 3.99 2.05 -16.97
C ASP A 61 5.42 1.48 -16.84
N LEU A 62 5.95 1.42 -15.61
CA LEU A 62 7.29 0.89 -15.36
C LEU A 62 7.32 -0.63 -15.49
N PHE A 63 6.37 -1.35 -14.89
CA PHE A 63 6.31 -2.81 -15.01
C PHE A 63 6.02 -3.26 -16.44
N LEU A 64 5.27 -2.50 -17.24
CA LEU A 64 5.07 -2.84 -18.65
C LEU A 64 6.39 -2.88 -19.43
N LYS A 65 7.35 -2.00 -19.11
CA LYS A 65 8.68 -1.99 -19.75
C LYS A 65 9.48 -3.24 -19.36
N ASP A 66 9.50 -3.56 -18.07
CA ASP A 66 10.12 -4.78 -17.55
C ASP A 66 9.53 -6.04 -18.19
N ILE A 67 8.19 -6.17 -18.17
CA ILE A 67 7.52 -7.34 -18.73
C ILE A 67 7.72 -7.44 -20.25
N GLN A 68 7.77 -6.31 -20.97
CA GLN A 68 8.04 -6.32 -22.41
C GLN A 68 9.44 -6.87 -22.73
N LEU A 69 10.45 -6.54 -21.91
CA LEU A 69 11.80 -7.11 -22.03
C LEU A 69 11.79 -8.62 -21.75
N LEU A 70 11.12 -9.05 -20.68
CA LEU A 70 10.99 -10.46 -20.34
C LEU A 70 10.24 -11.27 -21.42
N ILE A 71 9.26 -10.69 -22.10
CA ILE A 71 8.57 -11.35 -23.24
C ILE A 71 9.56 -11.64 -24.37
N SER A 72 10.47 -10.71 -24.68
CA SER A 72 11.47 -10.92 -25.72
C SER A 72 12.49 -11.98 -25.32
N GLU A 73 13.00 -11.92 -24.09
CA GLU A 73 14.14 -12.73 -23.64
C GLU A 73 13.76 -14.15 -23.21
N LEU A 74 12.59 -14.34 -22.58
CA LEU A 74 12.16 -15.63 -22.05
C LEU A 74 11.51 -16.51 -23.13
N SER A 75 12.28 -16.87 -24.15
CA SER A 75 11.87 -17.68 -25.31
C SER A 75 11.96 -19.20 -25.11
N MET A 76 12.41 -19.62 -23.93
CA MET A 76 12.75 -21.01 -23.63
C MET A 76 11.50 -21.91 -23.63
N VAL A 77 11.70 -23.16 -24.05
CA VAL A 77 10.63 -24.17 -24.13
C VAL A 77 10.69 -25.13 -22.93
N GLU A 78 11.90 -25.51 -22.52
CA GLU A 78 12.12 -26.42 -21.40
C GLU A 78 11.67 -25.79 -20.09
N CYS A 79 10.78 -26.48 -19.38
CA CYS A 79 10.17 -26.02 -18.16
C CYS A 79 9.78 -27.19 -17.25
N THR A 80 9.65 -26.86 -15.96
CA THR A 80 9.06 -27.71 -14.94
C THR A 80 7.58 -27.99 -15.21
N ASP A 81 7.08 -29.11 -14.66
CA ASP A 81 5.68 -29.50 -14.83
C ASP A 81 4.73 -28.48 -14.18
N GLU A 82 5.12 -27.87 -13.05
CA GLU A 82 4.34 -26.83 -12.38
C GLU A 82 4.18 -25.57 -13.25
N LEU A 83 5.24 -25.15 -13.96
CA LEU A 83 5.14 -24.02 -14.88
C LEU A 83 4.27 -24.38 -16.10
N ARG A 84 4.40 -25.60 -16.61
CA ARG A 84 3.62 -26.09 -17.74
C ARG A 84 2.12 -26.12 -17.41
N GLU A 85 1.77 -26.57 -16.21
CA GLU A 85 0.39 -26.54 -15.72
C GLU A 85 -0.14 -25.10 -15.60
N MET A 86 0.67 -24.18 -15.04
CA MET A 86 0.29 -22.77 -14.92
C MET A 86 0.08 -22.09 -16.28
N ALA A 87 0.90 -22.43 -17.29
CA ALA A 87 0.78 -21.93 -18.65
C ALA A 87 -0.41 -22.56 -19.40
N GLY A 88 -0.80 -23.79 -19.04
CA GLY A 88 -1.86 -24.53 -19.69
C GLY A 88 -1.52 -24.96 -21.13
N ALA A 89 -2.48 -25.60 -21.79
CA ALA A 89 -2.28 -26.15 -23.13
C ALA A 89 -1.93 -25.07 -24.17
N GLU A 90 -2.50 -23.86 -24.06
CA GLU A 90 -2.23 -22.74 -24.96
C GLU A 90 -0.79 -22.22 -24.85
N GLY A 91 -0.18 -22.34 -23.66
CA GLY A 91 1.17 -21.88 -23.40
C GLY A 91 2.25 -22.95 -23.59
N ALA A 92 1.90 -24.18 -23.98
CA ALA A 92 2.80 -25.33 -23.95
C ALA A 92 4.09 -25.17 -24.78
N GLN A 93 4.04 -24.42 -25.89
CA GLN A 93 5.21 -24.20 -26.75
C GLN A 93 6.16 -23.11 -26.23
N GLU A 94 5.64 -22.09 -25.54
CA GLU A 94 6.43 -20.96 -25.05
C GLU A 94 5.95 -20.57 -23.63
N PRO A 95 6.13 -21.44 -22.62
CA PRO A 95 5.44 -21.32 -21.33
C PRO A 95 5.78 -20.02 -20.59
N TYR A 96 7.06 -19.64 -20.53
CA TYR A 96 7.50 -18.40 -19.89
C TYR A 96 6.93 -17.17 -20.60
N ARG A 97 7.07 -17.11 -21.93
CA ARG A 97 6.58 -16.01 -22.75
C ARG A 97 5.05 -15.89 -22.70
N TYR A 98 4.33 -17.01 -22.63
CA TYR A 98 2.88 -17.03 -22.48
C TYR A 98 2.45 -16.38 -21.16
N LEU A 99 3.08 -16.75 -20.03
CA LEU A 99 2.79 -16.14 -18.74
C LEU A 99 3.12 -14.64 -18.71
N MET A 100 4.24 -14.22 -19.32
CA MET A 100 4.58 -12.80 -19.41
C MET A 100 3.61 -12.02 -20.31
N LYS A 101 3.14 -12.60 -21.43
CA LYS A 101 2.08 -12.00 -22.27
C LYS A 101 0.77 -11.84 -21.48
N LYS A 102 0.37 -12.85 -20.69
CA LYS A 102 -0.82 -12.79 -19.84
C LYS A 102 -0.70 -11.69 -18.79
N LEU A 103 0.45 -11.59 -18.13
CA LEU A 103 0.73 -10.54 -17.15
C LEU A 103 0.73 -9.14 -17.79
N ARG A 104 1.29 -9.00 -19.00
CA ARG A 104 1.23 -7.76 -19.78
C ARG A 104 -0.20 -7.33 -20.06
N THR A 105 -1.08 -8.24 -20.48
CA THR A 105 -2.50 -7.92 -20.71
C THR A 105 -3.16 -7.42 -19.43
N GLN A 106 -2.94 -8.08 -18.28
CA GLN A 106 -3.47 -7.64 -16.99
C GLN A 106 -2.95 -6.26 -16.57
N LEU A 107 -1.67 -5.96 -16.82
CA LEU A 107 -1.08 -4.65 -16.59
C LEU A 107 -1.73 -3.57 -17.47
N MET A 108 -1.96 -3.85 -18.76
CA MET A 108 -2.61 -2.92 -19.69
C MET A 108 -4.06 -2.64 -19.28
N ASP A 109 -4.84 -3.68 -18.96
CA ASP A 109 -6.22 -3.54 -18.48
C ASP A 109 -6.29 -2.70 -17.20
N THR A 110 -5.36 -2.93 -16.27
CA THR A 110 -5.23 -2.17 -15.04
C THR A 110 -4.87 -0.71 -15.33
N GLN A 111 -3.91 -0.47 -16.22
CA GLN A 111 -3.48 0.88 -16.61
C GLN A 111 -4.63 1.67 -17.23
N SER A 112 -5.37 1.08 -18.19
CA SER A 112 -6.52 1.73 -18.83
C SER A 112 -7.63 2.04 -17.83
N TRP A 113 -7.90 1.12 -16.89
CA TRP A 113 -8.87 1.38 -15.82
C TRP A 113 -8.43 2.54 -14.92
N LEU A 114 -7.16 2.58 -14.51
CA LEU A 114 -6.60 3.66 -13.68
C LEU A 114 -6.64 5.01 -14.40
N GLU A 115 -6.31 5.05 -15.70
CA GLU A 115 -6.37 6.26 -16.50
C GLU A 115 -7.79 6.84 -16.57
N ALA A 116 -8.80 5.98 -16.78
CA ALA A 116 -10.19 6.41 -16.75
C ALA A 116 -10.61 6.94 -15.36
N ARG A 117 -10.16 6.29 -14.28
CA ARG A 117 -10.39 6.75 -12.90
C ARG A 117 -9.74 8.10 -12.63
N LEU A 118 -8.52 8.33 -13.11
CA LEU A 118 -7.81 9.62 -13.00
C LEU A 118 -8.53 10.74 -13.77
N LYS A 119 -9.23 10.41 -14.85
CA LYS A 119 -10.13 11.32 -15.60
C LYS A 119 -11.51 11.51 -14.93
N GLY A 120 -11.74 10.96 -13.74
CA GLY A 120 -13.00 11.06 -13.00
C GLY A 120 -14.11 10.11 -13.47
N GLN A 121 -13.82 9.17 -14.37
CA GLN A 121 -14.83 8.24 -14.89
C GLN A 121 -15.08 7.09 -13.91
N LYS A 122 -16.32 6.63 -13.80
CA LYS A 122 -16.72 5.46 -13.01
C LYS A 122 -16.95 4.28 -13.95
N LEU A 123 -15.97 3.38 -14.02
CA LEU A 123 -16.05 2.15 -14.80
C LEU A 123 -16.06 0.91 -13.88
N PRO A 124 -16.73 -0.18 -14.29
CA PRO A 124 -16.57 -1.49 -13.65
C PRO A 124 -15.10 -1.88 -13.57
N LYS A 125 -14.71 -2.55 -12.48
CA LYS A 125 -13.35 -3.09 -12.33
C LYS A 125 -13.18 -4.26 -13.32
N PRO A 126 -12.09 -4.31 -14.11
CA PRO A 126 -11.82 -5.47 -14.95
C PRO A 126 -11.52 -6.69 -14.08
N ALA A 127 -11.82 -7.89 -14.58
CA ALA A 127 -11.60 -9.14 -13.83
C ALA A 127 -10.13 -9.36 -13.46
N GLY A 128 -9.19 -8.94 -14.32
CA GLY A 128 -7.75 -9.04 -14.11
C GLY A 128 -7.11 -7.84 -13.41
N LEU A 129 -7.87 -7.01 -12.70
CA LEU A 129 -7.33 -5.80 -12.07
C LEU A 129 -6.22 -6.15 -11.06
N ILE A 130 -5.04 -5.58 -11.26
CA ILE A 130 -3.89 -5.76 -10.36
C ILE A 130 -4.04 -4.81 -9.17
N THR A 131 -4.18 -5.39 -7.99
CA THR A 131 -4.37 -4.70 -6.71
C THR A 131 -3.37 -5.10 -5.64
N GLN A 132 -2.72 -6.26 -5.79
CA GLN A 132 -1.77 -6.84 -4.84
C GLN A 132 -0.47 -7.24 -5.52
N ASN A 133 0.65 -7.18 -4.79
CA ASN A 133 1.98 -7.49 -5.31
C ASN A 133 2.11 -8.96 -5.72
N GLU A 134 1.36 -9.84 -5.05
CA GLU A 134 1.29 -11.28 -5.29
C GLU A 134 0.87 -11.57 -6.73
N GLN A 135 -0.04 -10.77 -7.30
CA GLN A 135 -0.49 -10.92 -8.69
C GLN A 135 0.64 -10.67 -9.72
N LEU A 136 1.67 -9.89 -9.34
CA LEU A 136 2.90 -9.74 -10.14
C LEU A 136 3.91 -10.82 -9.78
N TRP A 137 4.10 -11.07 -8.48
CA TRP A 137 5.13 -11.94 -7.94
C TRP A 137 4.95 -13.40 -8.36
N GLU A 138 3.75 -13.96 -8.24
CA GLU A 138 3.47 -15.37 -8.47
C GLU A 138 3.91 -15.85 -9.87
N PRO A 139 3.46 -15.24 -10.99
CA PRO A 139 3.88 -15.69 -12.32
C PRO A 139 5.38 -15.46 -12.57
N LEU A 140 5.97 -14.34 -12.09
CA LEU A 140 7.40 -14.07 -12.24
C LEU A 140 8.25 -15.09 -11.48
N TYR A 141 7.84 -15.42 -10.25
CA TYR A 141 8.57 -16.33 -9.38
C TYR A 141 8.42 -17.78 -9.86
N ALA A 142 7.27 -18.15 -10.45
CA ALA A 142 7.12 -19.43 -11.13
C ALA A 142 8.12 -19.58 -12.28
N CYS A 143 8.24 -18.56 -13.14
CA CYS A 143 9.27 -18.53 -14.19
C CYS A 143 10.67 -18.68 -13.60
N TYR A 144 10.98 -17.96 -12.51
CA TYR A 144 12.29 -18.02 -11.86
C TYR A 144 12.62 -19.43 -11.36
N LYS A 145 11.71 -20.06 -10.61
CA LYS A 145 11.90 -21.42 -10.11
C LYS A 145 12.11 -22.43 -11.23
N SER A 146 11.33 -22.33 -12.31
CA SER A 146 11.44 -23.24 -13.44
C SER A 146 12.76 -23.06 -14.19
N LEU A 147 13.21 -21.82 -14.42
CA LEU A 147 14.52 -21.58 -15.03
C LEU A 147 15.66 -22.12 -14.18
N GLN A 148 15.61 -21.95 -12.86
CA GLN A 148 16.62 -22.53 -11.96
C GLN A 148 16.63 -24.06 -12.05
N ALA A 149 15.46 -24.70 -12.01
CA ALA A 149 15.34 -26.15 -12.07
C ALA A 149 15.82 -26.74 -13.40
N CYS A 150 15.62 -26.04 -14.52
CA CYS A 150 16.07 -26.44 -15.85
C CYS A 150 17.52 -26.01 -16.16
N GLY A 151 18.33 -25.64 -15.16
CA GLY A 151 19.74 -25.30 -15.34
C GLY A 151 20.00 -23.95 -16.01
N MET A 152 18.98 -23.08 -16.13
CA MET A 152 19.04 -21.76 -16.75
C MET A 152 19.20 -20.64 -15.72
N GLY A 153 19.98 -20.88 -14.67
CA GLY A 153 20.15 -19.95 -13.54
C GLY A 153 20.74 -18.60 -13.94
N ILE A 154 21.59 -18.53 -14.97
CA ILE A 154 22.15 -17.27 -15.48
C ILE A 154 21.03 -16.35 -15.99
N ILE A 155 20.07 -16.92 -16.73
CA ILE A 155 18.92 -16.16 -17.26
C ILE A 155 17.99 -15.76 -16.11
N ALA A 156 17.71 -16.69 -15.19
CA ALA A 156 16.87 -16.43 -14.02
C ALA A 156 17.40 -15.28 -13.15
N ASN A 157 18.72 -15.20 -12.96
CA ASN A 157 19.43 -14.20 -12.16
C ASN A 157 19.74 -12.89 -12.93
N GLY A 158 19.25 -12.75 -14.17
CA GLY A 158 19.31 -11.53 -14.97
C GLY A 158 18.14 -10.59 -14.69
N GLU A 159 17.49 -10.11 -15.76
CA GLU A 159 16.37 -9.14 -15.70
C GLU A 159 15.16 -9.67 -14.91
N LEU A 160 14.92 -10.98 -14.92
CA LEU A 160 13.82 -11.57 -14.16
C LEU A 160 13.99 -11.35 -12.65
N LEU A 161 15.20 -11.56 -12.12
CA LEU A 161 15.51 -11.31 -10.72
C LEU A 161 15.41 -9.82 -10.37
N ASP A 162 15.83 -8.95 -11.30
CA ASP A 162 15.71 -7.51 -11.14
C ASP A 162 14.23 -7.07 -11.04
N THR A 163 13.35 -7.58 -11.90
CA THR A 163 11.91 -7.32 -11.83
C THR A 163 11.29 -7.91 -10.56
N LEU A 164 11.66 -9.13 -10.15
CA LEU A 164 11.21 -9.72 -8.87
C LEU A 164 11.56 -8.83 -7.67
N ARG A 165 12.80 -8.32 -7.63
CA ARG A 165 13.24 -7.37 -6.60
C ARG A 165 12.42 -6.08 -6.64
N ARG A 166 12.12 -5.55 -7.83
CA ARG A 166 11.27 -4.35 -8.01
C ARG A 166 9.84 -4.59 -7.54
N VAL A 167 9.25 -5.77 -7.75
CA VAL A 167 7.91 -6.13 -7.25
C VAL A 167 7.84 -6.01 -5.73
N LYS A 168 8.82 -6.53 -5.00
CA LYS A 168 8.82 -6.40 -3.54
C LYS A 168 9.17 -4.98 -3.08
N SER A 169 10.17 -4.34 -3.70
CA SER A 169 10.64 -3.02 -3.25
C SER A 169 9.66 -1.87 -3.54
N PHE A 170 8.94 -1.94 -4.67
CA PHE A 170 8.05 -0.87 -5.16
C PHE A 170 6.61 -1.37 -5.27
N GLY A 171 6.42 -2.49 -5.97
CA GLY A 171 5.12 -3.16 -6.10
C GLY A 171 4.04 -2.34 -6.81
N VAL A 172 2.80 -2.81 -6.69
CA VAL A 172 1.60 -2.21 -7.26
C VAL A 172 1.41 -0.73 -6.89
N PRO A 173 1.65 -0.29 -5.63
CA PRO A 173 1.53 1.13 -5.31
C PRO A 173 2.70 1.97 -5.80
N LEU A 174 3.77 1.38 -6.37
CA LEU A 174 5.09 1.99 -6.67
C LEU A 174 5.83 2.49 -5.42
N VAL A 175 5.20 3.38 -4.67
CA VAL A 175 5.63 3.85 -3.35
C VAL A 175 4.40 3.88 -2.46
N ARG A 176 4.51 3.30 -1.27
CA ARG A 176 3.44 3.47 -0.27
C ARG A 176 3.48 4.90 0.24
N ILE A 177 2.33 5.44 0.62
CA ILE A 177 2.30 6.77 1.23
C ILE A 177 2.05 6.69 2.73
N ASP A 178 2.63 7.63 3.47
CA ASP A 178 2.23 7.86 4.87
C ASP A 178 1.18 8.96 4.92
N ILE A 179 0.20 8.80 5.78
CA ILE A 179 -0.75 9.87 6.11
C ILE A 179 -0.25 10.54 7.38
N ARG A 180 -0.15 11.87 7.39
CA ARG A 180 0.27 12.62 8.58
C ARG A 180 -0.73 13.73 8.88
N GLN A 181 -1.20 13.82 10.11
CA GLN A 181 -2.10 14.89 10.58
C GLN A 181 -1.81 15.21 12.06
N GLU A 182 -2.03 16.45 12.48
CA GLU A 182 -1.84 16.85 13.88
C GLU A 182 -2.94 16.32 14.82
N SER A 183 -2.58 16.01 16.06
CA SER A 183 -3.48 15.47 17.10
C SER A 183 -4.70 16.34 17.39
N THR A 184 -4.54 17.68 17.33
CA THR A 184 -5.61 18.66 17.56
C THR A 184 -6.81 18.41 16.63
N ARG A 185 -6.54 18.10 15.36
CA ARG A 185 -7.57 17.87 14.34
C ARG A 185 -8.42 16.63 14.63
N HIS A 186 -7.83 15.59 15.22
CA HIS A 186 -8.56 14.40 15.64
C HIS A 186 -9.43 14.72 16.86
N THR A 187 -8.90 15.49 17.80
CA THR A 187 -9.61 15.90 19.02
C THR A 187 -10.83 16.76 18.69
N GLU A 188 -10.69 17.75 17.81
CA GLU A 188 -11.79 18.61 17.34
C GLU A 188 -12.88 17.80 16.61
N ALA A 189 -12.48 16.87 15.73
CA ALA A 189 -13.41 16.02 14.99
C ALA A 189 -14.24 15.11 15.93
N LEU A 190 -13.59 14.51 16.93
CA LEU A 190 -14.28 13.72 17.96
C LEU A 190 -15.14 14.60 18.88
N GLY A 191 -14.67 15.80 19.22
CA GLY A 191 -15.43 16.82 19.94
C GLY A 191 -16.74 17.15 19.24
N GLU A 192 -16.67 17.52 17.98
CA GLU A 192 -17.83 17.86 17.17
C GLU A 192 -18.82 16.70 17.07
N MET A 193 -18.31 15.48 16.86
CA MET A 193 -19.12 14.26 16.79
C MET A 193 -19.83 13.96 18.12
N THR A 194 -19.12 14.04 19.26
CA THR A 194 -19.71 13.77 20.58
C THR A 194 -20.76 14.79 20.98
N ARG A 195 -20.56 16.07 20.63
CA ARG A 195 -21.56 17.13 20.84
C ARG A 195 -22.80 16.91 19.98
N TYR A 196 -22.62 16.58 18.70
CA TYR A 196 -23.73 16.27 17.80
C TYR A 196 -24.58 15.10 18.29
N LEU A 197 -23.94 14.05 18.84
CA LEU A 197 -24.61 12.87 19.38
C LEU A 197 -25.24 13.09 20.77
N GLY A 198 -25.03 14.25 21.40
CA GLY A 198 -25.51 14.53 22.76
C GLY A 198 -24.80 13.72 23.85
N ILE A 199 -23.61 13.19 23.57
CA ILE A 199 -22.82 12.37 24.51
C ILE A 199 -22.04 13.27 25.49
N GLY A 200 -21.65 14.46 25.03
CA GLY A 200 -20.86 15.42 25.79
C GLY A 200 -19.90 16.15 24.87
N ASP A 201 -18.85 16.74 25.43
CA ASP A 201 -17.81 17.44 24.69
C ASP A 201 -16.44 16.80 24.95
N TYR A 202 -16.01 15.94 24.02
CA TYR A 202 -14.74 15.21 24.11
C TYR A 202 -13.54 16.13 24.34
N GLU A 203 -13.54 17.35 23.81
CA GLU A 203 -12.42 18.31 23.96
C GLU A 203 -12.22 18.74 25.42
N SER A 204 -13.33 18.82 26.16
CA SER A 204 -13.37 19.25 27.57
C SER A 204 -13.07 18.13 28.57
N TRP A 205 -13.07 16.88 28.12
CA TRP A 205 -12.89 15.72 28.99
C TRP A 205 -11.47 15.59 29.52
N SER A 206 -11.35 15.03 30.72
CA SER A 206 -10.04 14.64 31.26
C SER A 206 -9.42 13.53 30.41
N GLU A 207 -8.10 13.36 30.46
CA GLU A 207 -7.42 12.29 29.73
C GLU A 207 -7.95 10.89 30.10
N ALA A 208 -8.28 10.68 31.38
CA ALA A 208 -8.87 9.42 31.84
C ALA A 208 -10.25 9.17 31.22
N ASP A 209 -11.09 10.21 31.13
CA ASP A 209 -12.42 10.13 30.52
C ASP A 209 -12.34 9.90 29.00
N LYS A 210 -11.37 10.56 28.32
CA LYS A 210 -11.09 10.33 26.90
C LYS A 210 -10.72 8.87 26.65
N GLN A 211 -9.75 8.33 27.40
CA GLN A 211 -9.35 6.93 27.25
C GLN A 211 -10.51 5.97 27.53
N ALA A 212 -11.29 6.21 28.59
CA ALA A 212 -12.45 5.38 28.93
C ALA A 212 -13.50 5.37 27.81
N PHE A 213 -13.81 6.53 27.23
CA PHE A 213 -14.68 6.65 26.07
C PHE A 213 -14.13 5.89 24.85
N LEU A 214 -12.88 6.16 24.48
CA LEU A 214 -12.27 5.58 23.27
C LEU A 214 -12.19 4.05 23.37
N ILE A 215 -11.77 3.50 24.52
CA ILE A 215 -11.68 2.05 24.72
C ILE A 215 -13.07 1.42 24.63
N ARG A 216 -14.09 2.05 25.20
CA ARG A 216 -15.47 1.57 25.10
C ARG A 216 -15.94 1.55 23.65
N GLU A 217 -15.78 2.65 22.91
CA GLU A 217 -16.24 2.74 21.53
C GLU A 217 -15.40 1.87 20.57
N LEU A 218 -14.10 1.69 20.82
CA LEU A 218 -13.24 0.76 20.08
C LEU A 218 -13.72 -0.69 20.22
N ASN A 219 -14.25 -1.08 21.37
CA ASN A 219 -14.84 -2.42 21.58
C ASN A 219 -16.32 -2.53 21.15
N SER A 220 -17.00 -1.40 20.94
CA SER A 220 -18.41 -1.39 20.54
C SER A 220 -18.62 -1.99 19.15
N LYS A 221 -19.69 -2.77 18.97
CA LYS A 221 -20.13 -3.25 17.65
C LYS A 221 -21.13 -2.31 16.98
N ARG A 222 -21.64 -1.33 17.72
CA ARG A 222 -22.56 -0.32 17.21
C ARG A 222 -21.74 0.80 16.54
N PRO A 223 -22.10 1.24 15.33
CA PRO A 223 -21.43 2.37 14.70
C PRO A 223 -21.67 3.66 15.49
N LEU A 224 -20.63 4.45 15.64
CA LEU A 224 -20.64 5.76 16.30
C LEU A 224 -20.95 6.87 15.28
N LEU A 225 -20.35 6.80 14.08
CA LEU A 225 -20.49 7.84 13.07
C LEU A 225 -21.94 7.90 12.52
N PRO A 226 -22.64 9.04 12.62
CA PRO A 226 -23.99 9.16 12.08
C PRO A 226 -24.00 9.09 10.54
N ARG A 227 -24.99 8.38 9.97
CA ARG A 227 -25.08 8.17 8.51
C ARG A 227 -25.40 9.44 7.71
N GLN A 228 -26.14 10.36 8.32
CA GLN A 228 -26.57 11.63 7.73
C GLN A 228 -26.16 12.75 8.67
N TRP A 229 -24.88 13.10 8.60
CA TRP A 229 -24.31 14.19 9.39
C TRP A 229 -23.60 15.16 8.46
N GLU A 230 -23.80 16.45 8.71
CA GLU A 230 -23.10 17.54 8.04
C GLU A 230 -22.09 18.15 9.03
N PRO A 231 -20.88 17.59 9.13
CA PRO A 231 -19.83 18.18 9.95
C PRO A 231 -19.27 19.45 9.29
N SER A 232 -18.52 20.21 10.08
CA SER A 232 -17.65 21.28 9.59
C SER A 232 -16.66 20.77 8.53
N ASN A 233 -16.12 21.68 7.71
CA ASN A 233 -15.18 21.31 6.64
C ASN A 233 -13.91 20.63 7.20
N GLU A 234 -13.42 21.10 8.34
CA GLU A 234 -12.20 20.55 8.96
C GLU A 234 -12.42 19.13 9.51
N THR A 235 -13.56 18.88 10.14
CA THR A 235 -13.97 17.55 10.61
C THR A 235 -14.26 16.62 9.43
N ARG A 236 -14.91 17.12 8.38
CA ARG A 236 -15.18 16.37 7.15
C ARG A 236 -13.89 15.87 6.51
N GLU A 237 -12.87 16.71 6.37
CA GLU A 237 -11.59 16.31 5.80
C GLU A 237 -10.91 15.19 6.62
N VAL A 238 -10.98 15.22 7.95
CA VAL A 238 -10.44 14.14 8.80
C VAL A 238 -11.16 12.81 8.53
N LEU A 239 -12.50 12.85 8.44
CA LEU A 239 -13.32 11.67 8.19
C LEU A 239 -13.13 11.12 6.77
N ASP A 240 -13.15 11.98 5.76
CA ASP A 240 -12.98 11.60 4.36
C ASP A 240 -11.57 11.06 4.10
N THR A 241 -10.56 11.55 4.82
CA THR A 241 -9.22 10.97 4.80
C THR A 241 -9.21 9.54 5.31
N CYS A 242 -9.84 9.27 6.45
CA CYS A 242 -9.95 7.92 6.99
C CYS A 242 -10.71 6.98 6.04
N LYS A 243 -11.74 7.51 5.36
CA LYS A 243 -12.46 6.80 4.31
C LYS A 243 -11.58 6.47 3.10
N VAL A 244 -10.75 7.40 2.63
CA VAL A 244 -9.77 7.14 1.56
C VAL A 244 -8.81 6.02 1.96
N ILE A 245 -8.34 6.00 3.21
CA ILE A 245 -7.47 4.94 3.74
C ILE A 245 -8.19 3.59 3.70
N ALA A 246 -9.45 3.52 4.16
CA ALA A 246 -10.23 2.29 4.17
C ALA A 246 -10.59 1.78 2.76
N GLU A 247 -10.80 2.69 1.79
CA GLU A 247 -11.09 2.36 0.39
C GLU A 247 -9.85 1.94 -0.42
N ALA A 248 -8.65 2.38 0.00
CA ALA A 248 -7.40 2.07 -0.68
C ALA A 248 -7.06 0.57 -0.57
N PRO A 249 -6.49 -0.05 -1.62
CA PRO A 249 -5.99 -1.42 -1.51
C PRO A 249 -5.00 -1.55 -0.36
N HIS A 250 -5.13 -2.62 0.43
CA HIS A 250 -4.19 -2.94 1.49
C HIS A 250 -2.74 -2.92 0.96
N GLY A 251 -1.85 -2.28 1.72
CA GLY A 251 -0.46 -2.05 1.30
C GLY A 251 -0.22 -0.75 0.54
N SER A 252 -1.24 0.07 0.25
CA SER A 252 -1.04 1.40 -0.39
C SER A 252 -0.60 2.47 0.60
N ILE A 253 -1.07 2.38 1.84
CA ILE A 253 -0.68 3.25 2.97
C ILE A 253 0.31 2.48 3.85
N ALA A 254 1.41 3.12 4.22
CA ALA A 254 2.44 2.52 5.08
C ALA A 254 2.16 2.76 6.57
N ALA A 255 1.89 4.00 6.96
CA ALA A 255 1.51 4.36 8.33
C ALA A 255 0.59 5.59 8.39
N TYR A 256 -0.02 5.79 9.56
CA TYR A 256 -0.64 7.04 9.98
C TYR A 256 0.23 7.69 11.06
N VAL A 257 0.82 8.85 10.78
CA VAL A 257 1.65 9.63 11.70
C VAL A 257 0.79 10.71 12.37
N ILE A 258 0.91 10.84 13.69
CA ILE A 258 0.21 11.86 14.48
C ILE A 258 1.21 12.92 14.92
N SER A 259 1.19 14.09 14.29
CA SER A 259 2.01 15.23 14.73
C SER A 259 1.53 15.76 16.07
N MET A 260 2.42 16.41 16.81
CA MET A 260 2.09 17.00 18.11
C MET A 260 1.40 16.02 19.08
N ALA A 261 1.73 14.73 18.99
CA ALA A 261 1.20 13.72 19.89
C ALA A 261 1.74 13.94 21.32
N LYS A 262 0.86 13.85 22.32
CA LYS A 262 1.18 14.16 23.73
C LYS A 262 0.67 13.09 24.70
N THR A 263 -0.45 12.45 24.39
CA THR A 263 -1.19 11.58 25.32
C THR A 263 -1.60 10.27 24.66
N PRO A 264 -1.89 9.21 25.44
CA PRO A 264 -2.40 7.95 24.89
C PRO A 264 -3.70 8.12 24.10
N SER A 265 -4.58 9.04 24.51
CA SER A 265 -5.84 9.31 23.80
C SER A 265 -5.63 9.79 22.36
N ASP A 266 -4.52 10.45 22.03
CA ASP A 266 -4.20 10.87 20.66
C ASP A 266 -4.09 9.66 19.70
N VAL A 267 -3.42 8.59 20.15
CA VAL A 267 -3.26 7.35 19.37
C VAL A 267 -4.59 6.60 19.27
N LEU A 268 -5.31 6.49 20.39
CA LEU A 268 -6.61 5.80 20.43
C LEU A 268 -7.67 6.51 19.58
N ALA A 269 -7.63 7.84 19.49
CA ALA A 269 -8.53 8.65 18.69
C ALA A 269 -8.43 8.29 17.20
N VAL A 270 -7.22 8.21 16.66
CA VAL A 270 -7.00 7.81 15.26
C VAL A 270 -7.48 6.38 15.02
N HIS A 271 -7.19 5.44 15.93
CA HIS A 271 -7.72 4.08 15.80
C HIS A 271 -9.26 4.04 15.78
N LEU A 272 -9.93 4.86 16.58
CA LEU A 272 -11.39 4.94 16.55
C LEU A 272 -11.89 5.52 15.21
N LEU A 273 -11.28 6.59 14.72
CA LEU A 273 -11.64 7.19 13.43
C LEU A 273 -11.44 6.22 12.25
N LEU A 274 -10.32 5.48 12.23
CA LEU A 274 -10.05 4.46 11.21
C LEU A 274 -11.04 3.30 11.29
N LYS A 275 -11.40 2.87 12.51
CA LYS A 275 -12.44 1.85 12.73
C LYS A 275 -13.79 2.30 12.17
N GLU A 276 -14.23 3.52 12.50
CA GLU A 276 -15.51 4.07 12.05
C GLU A 276 -15.53 4.30 10.53
N ALA A 277 -14.38 4.54 9.90
CA ALA A 277 -14.23 4.55 8.45
C ALA A 277 -14.33 3.17 7.78
N GLY A 278 -14.34 2.08 8.57
CA GLY A 278 -14.48 0.71 8.09
C GLY A 278 -13.17 0.05 7.64
N ILE A 279 -12.03 0.46 8.21
CA ILE A 279 -10.74 -0.19 7.88
C ILE A 279 -10.78 -1.69 8.24
N GLY A 280 -10.38 -2.54 7.29
CA GLY A 280 -10.41 -3.99 7.43
C GLY A 280 -9.10 -4.63 7.89
N PHE A 281 -8.08 -3.84 8.21
CA PHE A 281 -6.73 -4.29 8.54
C PHE A 281 -6.08 -3.37 9.57
N ALA A 282 -5.01 -3.85 10.22
CA ALA A 282 -4.24 -3.04 11.17
C ALA A 282 -3.30 -2.10 10.41
N LEU A 283 -3.60 -0.80 10.43
CA LEU A 283 -2.69 0.24 9.97
C LEU A 283 -1.79 0.70 11.13
N PRO A 284 -0.46 0.73 10.97
CA PRO A 284 0.42 1.30 11.98
C PRO A 284 0.09 2.77 12.25
N VAL A 285 -0.21 3.10 13.50
CA VAL A 285 -0.41 4.48 13.97
C VAL A 285 0.80 4.87 14.81
N ALA A 286 1.51 5.91 14.40
CA ALA A 286 2.77 6.34 14.99
C ALA A 286 2.63 7.73 15.62
N PRO A 287 2.76 7.87 16.95
CA PRO A 287 2.84 9.19 17.58
C PRO A 287 4.19 9.84 17.24
N LEU A 288 4.16 11.12 16.87
CA LEU A 288 5.35 11.94 16.65
C LEU A 288 5.50 12.94 17.79
N PHE A 289 6.53 12.73 18.62
CA PHE A 289 6.85 13.59 19.77
C PHE A 289 7.81 14.71 19.34
N GLU A 290 7.28 15.89 19.05
CA GLU A 290 8.05 17.01 18.47
C GLU A 290 8.44 18.10 19.49
N THR A 291 7.94 18.00 20.72
CA THR A 291 8.29 18.92 21.81
C THR A 291 8.99 18.17 22.93
N PRO A 292 10.02 18.75 23.56
CA PRO A 292 10.59 18.18 24.78
C PRO A 292 9.46 18.13 25.83
N GLY A 293 9.15 16.93 26.32
CA GLY A 293 8.18 16.79 27.41
C GLY A 293 8.57 17.71 28.56
N ARG A 294 7.61 18.45 29.12
CA ARG A 294 7.85 19.11 30.40
C ARG A 294 8.15 17.98 31.40
N PRO A 295 9.29 18.00 32.11
CA PRO A 295 9.47 17.09 33.23
C PRO A 295 8.35 17.35 34.24
N GLU A 296 7.74 16.25 34.71
CA GLU A 296 6.76 16.24 35.81
C GLU A 296 7.34 16.85 37.09
#